data_AF-A0A847YTN2-F1
#
_entry.id   AF-A0A847YTN2-F1
#
_cell.length_a   1.000
_cell.length_b   1.000
_cell.length_c   1.000
_cell.angle_alpha   90.00
_cell.angle_beta   90.00
_cell.angle_gamma   90.00
#
_symmetry.space_group_name_H-M   'P 1'
#
loop_
_entity.id
_entity.type
_entity.pdbx_description
1 polymer ?
#
loop_
_entity_poly.entity_id
_entity_poly.type
_entity_poly.pdbx_seq_one_letter_code
_entity_poly.pdbx_strand_id
1 'polypeptide(L)'
;MNRVTQFIIGLIAIALALGAGFYGRTLYLKEVSTYQVPVPVNAIPAYIILKPEMFQMREMPRTMESLPYYQSIQALDGIISAVPLPAGLPIAQANAVPVAQFRLADAAFEVISIPVEPVSAVGGQIRIGEHVNLYQVSEEAAASDNTDLKL
;
A
#
# COMPACT_ATOMS: atom_id res chain seq x y z
N MET A 1 -14.75 -44.07 -50.38
CA MET A 1 -14.22 -43.25 -49.26
C MET A 1 -13.97 -44.17 -48.08
N ASN A 2 -12.77 -44.16 -47.49
CA ASN A 2 -12.37 -45.16 -46.51
C ASN A 2 -12.93 -44.83 -45.11
N ARG A 3 -13.47 -45.83 -44.39
CA ARG A 3 -14.14 -45.61 -43.08
C ARG A 3 -13.21 -44.97 -42.04
N VAL A 4 -11.91 -45.31 -42.10
CA VAL A 4 -10.88 -44.74 -41.23
C VAL A 4 -10.71 -43.24 -41.46
N THR A 5 -10.73 -42.79 -42.72
CA THR A 5 -10.63 -41.37 -43.06
C THR A 5 -11.82 -40.57 -42.54
N GLN A 6 -13.03 -41.13 -42.62
CA GLN A 6 -14.25 -40.50 -42.06
C GLN A 6 -14.18 -40.38 -40.53
N PHE A 7 -13.64 -41.40 -39.85
CA PHE A 7 -13.49 -41.37 -38.40
C PHE A 7 -12.51 -40.28 -37.95
N ILE A 8 -11.36 -40.16 -38.63
CA ILE A 8 -10.35 -39.13 -38.33
C ILE A 8 -10.92 -37.72 -38.56
N ILE A 9 -11.62 -37.50 -39.67
CA ILE A 9 -12.25 -36.21 -39.97
C ILE A 9 -13.32 -35.87 -38.92
N GLY A 10 -14.13 -36.85 -38.50
CA GLY A 10 -15.11 -36.67 -37.43
C GLY A 10 -14.48 -36.27 -36.10
N LEU A 11 -13.36 -36.89 -35.74
CA LEU A 11 -12.62 -36.58 -34.51
C LEU A 11 -12.04 -35.16 -34.55
N ILE A 12 -11.46 -34.76 -35.69
CA ILE A 12 -10.96 -33.38 -35.91
C ILE A 12 -12.10 -32.36 -35.86
N ALA A 13 -13.25 -32.66 -36.46
CA ALA A 13 -14.41 -31.77 -36.45
C ALA A 13 -14.96 -31.57 -35.02
N ILE A 14 -15.01 -32.63 -34.20
CA ILE A 14 -15.40 -32.53 -32.79
C ILE A 14 -14.38 -31.69 -32.01
N ALA A 15 -13.08 -31.93 -32.21
CA ALA A 15 -12.04 -31.16 -31.54
C ALA A 15 -12.11 -29.66 -31.89
N LEU A 16 -12.33 -29.32 -33.17
CA LEU A 16 -12.49 -27.94 -33.62
C LEU A 16 -13.77 -27.30 -33.06
N ALA A 17 -14.89 -28.03 -33.03
CA ALA A 17 -16.14 -27.53 -32.47
C ALA A 17 -16.03 -27.23 -30.96
N LEU A 18 -15.40 -28.14 -30.20
CA LEU A 18 -15.13 -27.93 -28.77
C LEU A 18 -14.17 -26.76 -28.55
N GLY A 19 -13.10 -26.67 -29.34
CA GLY A 19 -12.14 -25.56 -29.26
C GLY A 19 -12.79 -24.20 -29.53
N ALA A 20 -13.58 -24.09 -30.61
CA ALA A 20 -14.30 -22.86 -30.95
C ALA A 20 -15.35 -22.48 -29.89
N GLY A 21 -16.10 -23.46 -29.37
CA GLY A 21 -17.08 -23.24 -28.30
C GLY A 21 -16.43 -22.76 -27.00
N PHE A 22 -15.30 -23.36 -26.61
CA PHE A 22 -14.58 -22.96 -25.40
C PHE A 22 -13.96 -21.57 -25.55
N TYR A 23 -13.37 -21.28 -26.71
CA TYR A 23 -12.80 -19.96 -27.01
C TYR A 23 -13.86 -18.86 -27.01
N GLY A 24 -14.98 -19.07 -27.70
CA GLY A 24 -16.09 -18.11 -27.75
C GLY A 24 -16.72 -17.87 -26.39
N ARG A 25 -16.90 -18.92 -25.57
CA ARG A 25 -17.40 -18.79 -24.20
C ARG A 25 -16.45 -17.97 -23.33
N THR A 26 -15.15 -18.23 -23.42
CA THR A 26 -14.15 -17.48 -22.62
C THR A 26 -14.10 -16.01 -23.04
N LEU A 27 -14.21 -15.70 -24.33
CA LEU A 27 -14.31 -14.32 -24.83
C LEU A 27 -15.57 -13.61 -24.32
N TYR A 28 -16.73 -14.26 -24.46
CA TYR A 28 -18.00 -13.70 -24.00
C TYR A 28 -18.00 -13.44 -22.49
N LEU A 29 -17.51 -14.41 -21.70
CA LEU A 29 -17.39 -14.23 -20.26
C LEU A 29 -16.40 -13.11 -19.93
N LYS A 30 -15.29 -12.96 -20.66
CA LYS A 30 -14.33 -11.87 -20.43
C LYS A 30 -14.96 -10.49 -20.64
N GLU A 31 -15.91 -10.36 -21.57
CA GLU A 31 -16.53 -9.08 -21.91
C GLU A 31 -17.76 -8.73 -21.07
N VAL A 32 -18.53 -9.73 -20.60
CA VAL A 32 -19.82 -9.50 -19.92
C VAL A 32 -19.78 -9.80 -18.42
N SER A 33 -18.73 -10.49 -17.92
CA SER A 33 -18.68 -10.82 -16.49
C SER A 33 -18.26 -9.63 -15.61
N THR A 34 -18.85 -9.60 -14.42
CA THR A 34 -18.48 -8.70 -13.32
C THR A 34 -17.69 -9.46 -12.26
N TYR A 35 -16.95 -8.73 -11.45
CA TYR A 35 -16.30 -9.25 -10.25
C TYR A 35 -16.52 -8.28 -9.08
N GLN A 36 -16.47 -8.80 -7.87
CA GLN A 36 -16.73 -8.04 -6.65
C GLN A 36 -15.44 -7.39 -6.15
N VAL A 37 -15.48 -6.09 -5.87
CA VAL A 37 -14.35 -5.29 -5.41
C VAL A 37 -14.74 -4.47 -4.19
N PRO A 38 -13.88 -4.38 -3.16
CA PRO A 38 -14.12 -3.49 -2.02
C PRO A 38 -14.07 -2.03 -2.44
N VAL A 39 -15.10 -1.27 -2.08
CA VAL A 39 -15.15 0.19 -2.28
C VAL A 39 -15.55 0.89 -0.99
N PRO A 40 -15.03 2.10 -0.70
CA PRO A 40 -15.41 2.85 0.49
C PRO A 40 -16.91 3.19 0.48
N VAL A 41 -17.60 2.99 1.60
CA VAL A 41 -19.01 3.39 1.76
C VAL A 41 -19.12 4.91 1.80
N ASN A 42 -18.19 5.57 2.49
CA ASN A 42 -18.05 7.01 2.58
C ASN A 42 -16.65 7.43 2.13
N ALA A 43 -16.45 8.72 1.85
CA ALA A 43 -15.12 9.24 1.57
C ALA A 43 -14.23 9.08 2.81
N ILE A 44 -13.04 8.52 2.63
CA ILE A 44 -12.07 8.30 3.70
C ILE A 44 -10.95 9.34 3.54
N PRO A 45 -10.68 10.18 4.55
CA PRO A 45 -9.54 11.09 4.53
C PRO A 45 -8.20 10.36 4.38
N ALA A 46 -7.16 11.11 4.04
CA ALA A 46 -5.80 10.60 4.09
C ALA A 46 -5.40 10.26 5.53
N TYR A 47 -4.47 9.32 5.68
CA TYR A 47 -3.81 8.94 6.93
C TYR A 47 -4.74 8.29 7.96
N ILE A 48 -5.75 7.58 7.47
CA ILE A 48 -6.70 6.82 8.29
C ILE A 48 -6.38 5.33 8.19
N ILE A 49 -6.35 4.66 9.35
CA ILE A 49 -6.29 3.20 9.41
C ILE A 49 -7.62 2.64 8.92
N LEU A 50 -7.53 1.84 7.86
CA LEU A 50 -8.66 1.25 7.19
C LEU A 50 -9.21 0.09 8.03
N LYS A 51 -10.54 0.03 8.12
CA LYS A 51 -11.26 -1.04 8.82
C LYS A 51 -12.28 -1.70 7.91
N PRO A 52 -12.59 -2.99 8.09
CA PRO A 52 -13.54 -3.71 7.26
C PRO A 52 -14.91 -3.03 7.15
N GLU A 53 -15.42 -2.44 8.23
CA GLU A 53 -16.72 -1.75 8.25
C GLU A 53 -16.80 -0.49 7.36
N MET A 54 -15.66 0.03 6.88
CA MET A 54 -15.63 1.20 5.99
C MET A 54 -15.92 0.85 4.53
N PHE A 55 -15.98 -0.45 4.20
CA PHE A 55 -16.07 -0.93 2.83
C PHE A 55 -17.32 -1.76 2.58
N GLN A 56 -17.76 -1.74 1.34
CA GLN A 56 -18.77 -2.65 0.81
C GLN A 56 -18.24 -3.30 -0.47
N MET A 57 -18.71 -4.52 -0.76
CA MET A 57 -18.40 -5.17 -2.03
C MET A 57 -19.29 -4.61 -3.13
N ARG A 58 -18.69 -4.27 -4.26
CA ARG A 58 -19.42 -3.77 -5.43
C ARG A 58 -18.97 -4.48 -6.69
N GLU A 59 -19.94 -4.77 -7.54
CA GLU A 59 -19.68 -5.33 -8.87
C GLU A 59 -19.02 -4.31 -9.78
N MET A 60 -17.88 -4.69 -10.35
CA MET A 60 -17.12 -3.92 -11.32
C MET A 60 -16.92 -4.75 -12.60
N PRO A 61 -16.71 -4.10 -13.76
CA PRO A 61 -16.37 -4.80 -14.99
C PRO A 61 -15.07 -5.58 -14.85
N ARG A 62 -15.06 -6.85 -15.31
CA ARG A 62 -13.89 -7.72 -15.18
C ARG A 62 -12.63 -7.23 -15.90
N THR A 63 -12.76 -6.33 -16.86
CA THR A 63 -11.61 -5.64 -17.47
C THR A 63 -10.72 -4.94 -16.44
N MET A 64 -11.28 -4.53 -15.30
CA MET A 64 -10.55 -3.91 -14.19
C MET A 64 -9.83 -4.91 -13.27
N GLU A 65 -10.11 -6.21 -13.36
CA GLU A 65 -9.52 -7.25 -12.49
C GLU A 65 -7.98 -7.29 -12.57
N SER A 66 -7.45 -7.00 -13.76
CA SER A 66 -6.00 -6.95 -14.02
C SER A 66 -5.29 -5.69 -13.49
N LEU A 67 -6.05 -4.68 -13.07
CA LEU A 67 -5.50 -3.44 -12.54
C LEU A 67 -5.09 -3.63 -11.07
N PRO A 68 -4.12 -2.84 -10.56
CA PRO A 68 -3.56 -3.02 -9.22
C PRO A 68 -4.50 -2.46 -8.14
N TYR A 69 -5.71 -3.00 -8.04
CA TYR A 69 -6.69 -2.69 -7.01
C TYR A 69 -6.70 -3.77 -5.92
N TYR A 70 -7.10 -3.39 -4.72
CA TYR A 70 -7.45 -4.37 -3.70
C TYR A 70 -8.73 -5.11 -4.09
N GLN A 71 -8.73 -6.44 -3.94
CA GLN A 71 -9.84 -7.30 -4.35
C GLN A 71 -10.63 -7.88 -3.16
N SER A 72 -10.15 -7.70 -1.92
CA SER A 72 -10.81 -8.20 -0.72
C SER A 72 -10.78 -7.16 0.41
N ILE A 73 -11.83 -7.18 1.24
CA ILE A 73 -11.92 -6.32 2.43
C ILE A 73 -10.85 -6.72 3.46
N GLN A 74 -10.54 -8.00 3.56
CA GLN A 74 -9.53 -8.51 4.51
C GLN A 74 -8.13 -7.97 4.21
N ALA A 75 -7.79 -7.76 2.93
CA ALA A 75 -6.50 -7.16 2.56
C ALA A 75 -6.39 -5.67 2.93
N LEU A 76 -7.52 -5.02 3.22
CA LEU A 76 -7.59 -3.63 3.65
C LEU A 76 -7.61 -3.47 5.17
N ASP A 77 -7.70 -4.57 5.94
CA ASP A 77 -7.77 -4.48 7.39
C ASP A 77 -6.42 -4.06 7.98
N GLY A 78 -6.40 -2.95 8.71
CA GLY A 78 -5.21 -2.47 9.42
C GLY A 78 -4.14 -1.79 8.56
N ILE A 79 -4.36 -1.62 7.25
CA ILE A 79 -3.49 -0.77 6.39
C ILE A 79 -3.93 0.70 6.48
N ILE A 80 -3.09 1.64 6.03
CA ILE A 80 -3.36 3.09 6.14
C ILE A 80 -3.56 3.73 4.76
N SER A 81 -4.51 4.67 4.66
CA SER A 81 -4.67 5.49 3.45
C SER A 81 -3.50 6.46 3.29
N ALA A 82 -2.81 6.40 2.15
CA ALA A 82 -1.74 7.34 1.81
C ALA A 82 -2.30 8.63 1.20
N VAL A 83 -3.50 8.56 0.61
CA VAL A 83 -4.21 9.69 -0.02
C VAL A 83 -5.70 9.62 0.35
N PRO A 84 -6.48 10.69 0.15
CA PRO A 84 -7.93 10.63 0.33
C PRO A 84 -8.56 9.60 -0.62
N LEU A 85 -9.40 8.73 -0.08
CA LEU A 85 -10.09 7.68 -0.84
C LEU A 85 -11.54 8.10 -1.10
N PRO A 86 -11.96 8.30 -2.37
CA PRO A 86 -13.32 8.67 -2.69
C PRO A 86 -14.32 7.54 -2.39
N ALA A 87 -15.54 7.92 -2.01
CA ALA A 87 -16.64 6.98 -1.84
C ALA A 87 -16.96 6.25 -3.15
N GLY A 88 -17.21 4.94 -3.07
CA GLY A 88 -17.65 4.16 -4.21
C GLY A 88 -16.64 4.12 -5.35
N LEU A 89 -15.33 4.11 -5.09
CA LEU A 89 -14.31 3.81 -6.09
C LEU A 89 -13.39 2.67 -5.60
N PRO A 90 -12.89 1.81 -6.50
CA PRO A 90 -11.87 0.83 -6.17
C PRO A 90 -10.61 1.49 -5.60
N ILE A 91 -9.97 0.81 -4.65
CA ILE A 91 -8.79 1.32 -3.96
C ILE A 91 -7.55 0.77 -4.63
N ALA A 92 -6.74 1.65 -5.22
CA ALA A 92 -5.46 1.27 -5.80
C ALA A 92 -4.48 0.86 -4.71
N GLN A 93 -3.66 -0.16 -4.97
CA GLN A 93 -2.64 -0.65 -4.05
C GLN A 93 -1.58 0.41 -3.69
N ALA A 94 -1.39 1.43 -4.54
CA ALA A 94 -0.51 2.56 -4.23
C ALA A 94 -1.12 3.55 -3.23
N ASN A 95 -2.44 3.55 -3.05
CA ASN A 95 -3.17 4.55 -2.27
C ASN A 95 -3.46 4.09 -0.83
N ALA A 96 -3.27 2.81 -0.53
CA ALA A 96 -3.35 2.27 0.81
C ALA A 96 -2.18 1.31 1.01
N VAL A 97 -1.41 1.53 2.07
CA VAL A 97 -0.14 0.81 2.30
C VAL A 97 -0.09 0.27 3.72
N PRO A 98 0.68 -0.79 3.99
CA PRO A 98 0.93 -1.23 5.35
C PRO A 98 1.44 -0.08 6.23
N VAL A 99 0.94 0.02 7.47
CA VAL A 99 1.30 1.10 8.41
C VAL A 99 2.80 1.21 8.60
N ALA A 100 3.53 0.09 8.61
CA ALA A 100 4.98 0.06 8.73
C ALA A 100 5.71 0.78 7.58
N GLN A 101 5.15 0.76 6.37
CA GLN A 101 5.73 1.45 5.20
C GLN A 101 5.38 2.95 5.17
N PHE A 102 4.31 3.34 5.87
CA PHE A 102 3.88 4.72 5.94
C PHE A 102 4.63 5.54 7.00
N ARG A 103 5.24 4.87 7.98
CA ARG A 103 5.97 5.54 9.07
C ARG A 103 7.35 6.02 8.62
N LEU A 104 7.72 7.22 9.06
CA LEU A 104 9.08 7.77 8.89
C LEU A 104 10.10 7.14 9.86
N ALA A 105 9.64 6.61 10.99
CA ALA A 105 10.45 5.96 12.00
C ALA A 105 9.74 4.74 12.57
N ASP A 106 10.50 3.80 13.14
CA ASP A 106 9.92 2.62 13.80
C ASP A 106 8.98 3.03 14.95
N ALA A 107 8.03 2.14 15.27
CA ALA A 107 7.12 2.30 16.41
C ALA A 107 7.83 2.49 17.76
N ALA A 108 9.06 1.98 17.87
CA ALA A 108 9.87 2.08 19.08
C ALA A 108 10.51 3.46 19.31
N PHE A 109 10.51 4.35 18.31
CA PHE A 109 11.13 5.68 18.41
C PHE A 109 10.11 6.78 18.66
N GLU A 110 10.53 7.80 19.41
CA GLU A 110 9.76 9.03 19.59
C GLU A 110 9.96 9.94 18.37
N VAL A 111 8.86 10.40 17.76
CA VAL A 111 8.89 11.37 16.67
C VAL A 111 8.65 12.75 17.23
N ILE A 112 9.70 13.56 17.28
CA ILE A 112 9.64 14.96 17.74
C ILE A 112 9.65 15.88 16.51
N SER A 113 8.55 16.59 16.29
CA SER A 113 8.48 17.67 15.31
C SER A 113 8.75 18.99 16.01
N ILE A 114 9.91 19.60 15.74
CA ILE A 114 10.25 20.92 16.27
C ILE A 114 9.92 21.96 15.19
N PRO A 115 8.83 22.74 15.34
CA PRO A 115 8.56 23.84 14.42
C PRO A 115 9.64 24.90 14.60
N VAL A 116 10.40 25.18 13.54
CA VAL A 116 11.39 26.25 13.51
C VAL A 116 10.93 27.34 12.56
N GLU A 117 10.89 28.58 13.04
CA GLU A 117 10.80 29.75 12.18
C GLU A 117 12.16 29.94 11.47
N PRO A 118 12.25 29.81 10.14
CA PRO A 118 13.54 29.77 9.44
C PRO A 118 14.39 31.03 9.64
N VAL A 119 13.75 32.19 9.84
CA VAL A 119 14.43 33.48 10.09
C VAL A 119 15.08 33.55 11.48
N SER A 120 14.57 32.77 12.42
CA SER A 120 15.03 32.68 13.81
C SER A 120 15.94 31.45 14.03
N ALA A 121 15.99 30.53 13.07
CA ALA A 121 16.82 29.35 13.12
C ALA A 121 18.26 29.66 12.68
N VAL A 122 19.23 29.24 13.49
CA VAL A 122 20.67 29.39 13.22
C VAL A 122 21.05 28.79 11.84
N GLY A 123 20.36 27.74 11.39
CA GLY A 123 20.57 27.12 10.07
C GLY A 123 20.26 28.02 8.86
N GLY A 124 19.45 29.07 9.01
CA GLY A 124 19.23 30.08 7.98
C GLY A 124 20.27 31.21 7.98
N GLN A 125 21.05 31.32 9.05
CA GLN A 125 22.09 32.33 9.22
C GLN A 125 23.49 31.81 8.87
N ILE A 126 23.69 30.49 8.84
CA ILE A 126 24.96 29.85 8.46
C ILE A 126 25.01 29.64 6.94
N ARG A 127 26.08 30.10 6.30
CA ARG A 127 26.37 29.86 4.87
C ARG A 127 27.40 28.76 4.68
N ILE A 128 27.34 28.06 3.55
CA ILE A 128 28.34 27.06 3.16
C ILE A 128 29.73 27.74 3.12
N GLY A 129 30.67 27.23 3.91
CA GLY A 129 32.04 27.75 4.02
C GLY A 129 32.32 28.60 5.27
N GLU A 130 31.31 28.90 6.10
CA GLU A 130 31.52 29.56 7.39
C GLU A 130 32.00 28.58 8.46
N HIS A 131 32.87 29.07 9.35
CA HIS A 131 33.41 28.29 10.46
C HIS A 131 32.52 28.45 11.69
N VAL A 132 32.03 27.35 12.24
CA VAL A 132 31.09 27.36 13.38
C VAL A 132 31.71 26.61 14.56
N ASN A 133 31.73 27.25 15.74
CA ASN A 133 32.19 26.63 16.97
C ASN A 133 30.99 26.07 17.75
N LEU A 134 31.00 24.75 17.98
CA LEU A 134 29.98 24.05 18.74
C LEU A 134 30.47 23.92 20.19
N TYR A 135 29.73 24.53 21.12
CA TYR A 135 29.99 24.40 22.55
C TYR A 135 28.93 23.49 23.16
N GLN A 136 29.36 22.36 23.70
CA GLN A 136 28.51 21.44 24.46
C GLN A 136 28.80 21.65 25.95
N VAL A 137 27.74 21.89 26.73
CA VAL A 137 27.86 21.93 28.19
C VAL A 137 27.78 20.48 28.68
N SER A 138 28.88 19.96 29.20
CA SER A 138 28.91 18.68 29.91
C SER A 138 28.48 18.87 31.36
N GLU A 139 27.63 18.00 31.89
CA GLU A 139 27.38 17.95 33.33
C GLU A 139 28.68 17.57 34.05
N GLU A 140 29.04 18.38 35.05
CA GLU A 140 30.21 18.18 35.87
C GLU A 140 30.00 16.90 36.70
N ALA A 141 30.80 15.87 36.41
CA ALA A 141 30.81 14.64 37.19
C ALA A 141 31.14 15.02 38.64
N ALA A 142 30.17 14.86 39.53
CA ALA A 142 30.36 15.11 40.96
C ALA A 142 31.60 14.35 41.43
N ALA A 143 32.62 15.11 41.85
CA ALA A 143 33.85 14.56 42.39
C ALA A 143 33.49 13.61 43.54
N SER A 144 33.83 12.33 43.39
CA SER A 144 33.77 11.35 44.45
C SER A 144 34.75 11.80 45.54
N ASP A 145 34.22 12.41 46.59
CA ASP A 145 34.98 12.87 47.73
C ASP A 145 35.68 11.67 48.39
N ASN A 146 36.97 11.87 48.67
CA ASN A 146 37.91 10.90 49.21
C ASN A 146 37.38 10.26 50.51
N THR A 147 37.11 8.95 50.49
CA THR A 147 37.06 8.14 51.71
C THR A 147 38.32 7.30 51.81
N ASP A 148 39.42 7.90 52.28
CA ASP A 148 40.57 7.16 52.81
C ASP A 148 41.22 7.95 53.95
N LEU A 149 40.69 7.76 55.17
CA LEU A 149 41.41 8.04 56.42
C LEU A 149 41.13 6.88 57.38
N LYS A 150 41.99 5.86 57.32
CA LYS A 150 42.26 4.95 58.42
C LYS A 150 43.39 5.54 59.27
N LEU A 151 43.11 5.73 60.55
CA LEU A 151 44.08 5.69 61.67
C LEU A 151 43.58 4.62 62.63
#